data_AF-A0A3N5NNI2-F1
#
_entry.id   AF-A0A3N5NNI2-F1
#
_cell.length_a   1.000
_cell.length_b   1.000
_cell.length_c   1.000
_cell.angle_alpha   90.00
_cell.angle_beta   90.00
_cell.angle_gamma   90.00
#
_symmetry.space_group_name_H-M   'P 1'
#
loop_
_entity.id
_entity.type
_entity.pdbx_description
1 polymer ?
#
loop_
_entity_poly.entity_id
_entity_poly.type
_entity_poly.pdbx_seq_one_letter_code
_entity_poly.pdbx_strand_id
1 'polypeptide(L)' 'MKQPVVPRPAATISIVRDTADGFEVLMMQRSMAADFMPGAYVFPGGG' A
#
# COMPACT_ATOMS: atom_id res chain seq x y z
N MET A 1 -12.53 14.47 25.37
CA MET A 1 -11.92 13.28 24.73
C MET A 1 -12.28 13.30 23.26
N LYS A 2 -11.35 13.00 22.35
CA LYS A 2 -11.63 12.94 20.90
C LYS A 2 -12.44 11.66 20.63
N GLN A 3 -13.55 11.76 19.90
CA GLN A 3 -14.28 10.55 19.51
C GLN A 3 -13.37 9.65 18.66
N PRO A 4 -13.36 8.32 18.91
CA PRO A 4 -12.63 7.38 18.08
C PRO A 4 -13.14 7.43 16.63
N VAL A 5 -12.21 7.39 15.67
CA VAL A 5 -12.57 7.28 14.26
C VAL A 5 -13.08 5.87 13.95
N VAL A 6 -14.11 5.78 13.10
CA VAL A 6 -14.61 4.49 12.62
C VAL A 6 -13.64 3.96 11.56
N PRO A 7 -13.10 2.73 11.71
CA PRO A 7 -12.26 2.12 10.68
C PRO A 7 -12.99 1.97 9.35
N ARG A 8 -12.30 2.24 8.24
CA ARG A 8 -12.81 1.99 6.89
C ARG A 8 -12.37 0.60 6.43
N PRO A 9 -13.26 -0.22 5.85
CA PRO A 9 -12.86 -1.47 5.21
C PRO A 9 -11.82 -1.19 4.12
N ALA A 10 -10.74 -1.98 4.10
CA ALA A 10 -9.69 -1.84 3.12
C ALA A 10 -9.15 -3.23 2.75
N ALA A 11 -8.59 -3.36 1.55
CA ALA A 11 -7.92 -4.56 1.09
C ALA A 11 -6.60 -4.20 0.42
N THR A 12 -5.63 -5.12 0.50
CA THR A 12 -4.31 -4.98 -0.09
C THR A 12 -3.92 -6.29 -0.76
N ILE A 13 -3.29 -6.21 -1.94
CA ILE A 13 -2.86 -7.36 -2.73
C ILE A 13 -1.34 -7.33 -2.81
N SER A 14 -0.70 -8.47 -2.54
CA SER A 14 0.73 -8.68 -2.79
C SER A 14 0.89 -9.56 -4.03
N ILE A 15 1.32 -8.95 -5.14
CA ILE A 15 1.64 -9.68 -6.37
C ILE A 15 3.09 -10.11 -6.30
N VAL A 16 3.32 -11.41 -6.43
CA VAL A 16 4.62 -12.06 -6.28
C VAL A 16 5.01 -12.73 -7.60
N ARG A 17 6.30 -12.70 -7.94
CA ARG A 17 6.87 -13.55 -8.99
C ARG A 17 8.14 -14.23 -8.49
N ASP A 18 8.37 -15.45 -8.95
CA ASP A 18 9.62 -16.17 -8.70
C ASP A 18 10.74 -15.66 -9.64
N THR A 19 11.97 -15.63 -9.13
CA THR A 19 13.21 -15.33 -9.86
C THR A 19 14.33 -16.28 -9.42
N ALA A 20 15.50 -16.20 -10.06
CA ALA A 20 16.66 -17.03 -9.70
C ALA A 20 17.22 -16.72 -8.29
N ASP A 21 17.03 -15.49 -7.80
CA ASP A 21 17.59 -15.00 -6.53
C ASP A 21 16.55 -14.97 -5.39
N GLY A 22 15.33 -15.45 -5.63
CA GLY A 22 14.22 -15.43 -4.67
C GLY A 22 12.91 -15.01 -5.33
N PHE A 23 11.95 -14.52 -4.54
CA PHE A 23 10.75 -13.90 -5.09
C PHE A 23 10.85 -12.39 -5.06
N GLU A 24 10.20 -11.74 -6.02
CA GLU A 24 10.05 -10.29 -6.09
C GLU A 24 8.58 -9.90 -5.89
N VAL A 25 8.36 -8.70 -5.36
CA VAL A 25 7.02 -8.15 -5.13
C VAL A 25 6.79 -6.88 -5.93
N LEU A 26 5.59 -6.77 -6.52
CA LEU A 26 5.18 -5.51 -7.15
C LEU A 26 4.82 -4.48 -6.08
N MET A 27 5.47 -3.32 -6.12
CA MET A 27 5.14 -2.16 -5.32
C MET A 27 4.83 -0.96 -6.21
N MET A 28 3.92 -0.09 -5.74
CA MET A 28 3.61 1.19 -6.34
C MET A 28 4.25 2.30 -5.51
N GLN A 29 4.77 3.34 -6.16
CA GLN A 29 5.13 4.58 -5.46
C GLN A 29 3.95 5.54 -5.48
N ARG A 30 3.54 6.04 -4.32
CA ARG A 30 2.47 7.04 -4.24
C ARG A 30 2.92 8.36 -4.87
N SER A 31 1.99 9.03 -5.56
CA SER A 31 2.20 10.38 -6.07
C SER A 31 2.68 11.31 -4.95
N MET A 32 3.59 12.22 -5.28
CA MET A 32 4.04 13.26 -4.35
C MET A 32 2.91 14.23 -3.96
N ALA A 33 1.84 14.29 -4.76
CA ALA A 33 0.64 15.09 -4.47
C ALA A 33 -0.41 14.34 -3.62
N ALA A 34 -0.11 13.15 -3.10
CA ALA A 34 -1.06 12.40 -2.28
C ALA A 34 -1.26 13.05 -0.91
N ASP A 35 -2.51 13.23 -0.49
CA ASP A 35 -2.89 13.82 0.80
C ASP A 35 -2.38 13.03 2.02
N PHE A 36 -2.02 11.76 1.80
CA PHE A 36 -1.52 10.86 2.83
C PHE A 36 -0.32 10.08 2.31
N MET A 37 0.79 10.13 3.06
CA MET A 37 2.05 9.43 2.78
C MET A 37 2.55 9.57 1.32
N PRO A 38 2.85 10.79 0.84
CA PRO A 38 3.38 11.00 -0.51
C PRO A 38 4.76 10.33 -0.68
N GLY A 39 5.02 9.80 -1.88
CA GLY A 39 6.31 9.18 -2.24
C GLY A 39 6.58 7.80 -1.64
N ALA A 40 5.71 7.31 -0.74
CA ALA A 40 5.86 6.00 -0.12
C ALA A 40 5.69 4.86 -1.14
N TYR A 41 6.50 3.81 -1.01
CA TYR A 41 6.25 2.55 -1.70
C TYR A 41 5.21 1.75 -0.93
N VAL A 42 4.16 1.32 -1.63
CA VAL A 42 3.03 0.58 -1.07
C VAL A 42 2.67 -0.60 -1.96
N PHE A 43 2.06 -1.62 -1.37
CA PHE A 43 1.38 -2.64 -2.15
C PHE A 43 0.12 -2.08 -2.81
N PRO A 44 -0.28 -2.59 -3.99
CA PRO A 44 -1.57 -2.25 -4.59
C PRO A 44 -2.72 -2.54 -3.62
N GLY A 45 -3.63 -1.58 -3.44
CA GLY A 45 -4.74 -1.70 -2.50
C GLY A 45 -5.48 -0.38 -2.30
N GLY A 46 -6.51 -0.42 -1.45
CA GLY A 46 -7.34 0.75 -1.16
C GLY A 46 -8.43 0.47 -0.14
N GLY A 47 -9.07 1.55 0.31
CA GLY A 47 -10.21 1.59 1.23
C GLY A 47 -10.74 3.01 1.39
#